data_AF-A0A5K1GI97-F1
#
_entry.id   AF-A0A5K1GI97-F1
#
_cell.length_a   1.000
_cell.length_b   1.000
_cell.length_c   1.000
_cell.angle_alpha   90.00
_cell.angle_beta   90.00
_cell.angle_gamma   90.00
#
_symmetry.space_group_name_H-M   'P 1'
#
loop_
_entity.id
_entity.type
_entity.pdbx_description
1 polymer ?
#
loop_
_entity_poly.entity_id
_entity_poly.type
_entity_poly.pdbx_seq_one_letter_code
_entity_poly.pdbx_strand_id
1 'polypeptide(L)'
;VTDSSLSARKIVTEVCDTIVKRGGRLAGAGIVGVLQKMEEDSEGQIFGQRTVVALDGGLYEHYPQYQKYMKEAVSELLGPEMSRHVVIKHSKDGSGIGASLLAAANSKYVQ
;
A
#
# COMPACT_ATOMS: atom_id res chain seq x y z
N VAL A 1 1.51 32.92 -3.69
CA VAL A 1 0.90 32.57 -2.38
C VAL A 1 1.21 33.63 -1.31
N THR A 2 1.46 34.87 -1.70
CA THR A 2 1.78 35.98 -0.78
C THR A 2 0.54 36.68 -0.23
N ASP A 3 -0.63 36.46 -0.84
CA ASP A 3 -1.90 37.12 -0.50
C ASP A 3 -2.85 36.30 0.40
N SER A 4 -2.36 35.23 1.03
CA SER A 4 -3.18 34.43 1.96
C SER A 4 -2.86 34.73 3.42
N SER A 5 -3.87 34.67 4.28
CA SER A 5 -3.66 34.71 5.73
C SER A 5 -3.04 33.40 6.23
N LEU A 6 -2.33 33.45 7.36
CA LEU A 6 -1.81 32.24 8.02
C LEU A 6 -2.94 31.26 8.39
N SER A 7 -4.09 31.78 8.83
CA SER A 7 -5.26 30.96 9.18
C SER A 7 -5.79 30.19 7.96
N ALA A 8 -5.93 30.84 6.81
CA ALA A 8 -6.37 30.19 5.58
C ALA A 8 -5.41 29.05 5.17
N ARG A 9 -4.09 29.27 5.24
CA ARG A 9 -3.09 28.22 4.92
C ARG A 9 -3.15 27.02 5.87
N LYS A 10 -3.41 27.26 7.16
CA LYS A 10 -3.59 26.18 8.15
C LYS A 10 -4.82 25.33 7.83
N ILE A 11 -5.95 25.97 7.52
CA ILE A 11 -7.19 25.28 7.15
C ILE A 11 -6.97 24.40 5.91
N VAL A 12 -6.33 24.93 4.87
CA VAL A 12 -6.02 24.15 3.65
C VAL A 12 -5.16 22.93 3.99
N THR A 13 -4.14 23.11 4.81
CA THR A 13 -3.25 22.00 5.22
C THR A 13 -4.02 20.92 5.98
N GLU A 14 -4.91 21.31 6.90
CA GLU A 14 -5.71 20.40 7.71
C GLU A 14 -6.74 19.62 6.87
N VAL A 15 -7.39 20.29 5.90
CA VAL A 15 -8.30 19.64 4.95
C VAL A 15 -7.55 18.62 4.09
N CYS A 16 -6.39 19.01 3.53
CA CYS A 16 -5.56 18.09 2.75
C CYS A 16 -5.12 16.87 3.58
N ASP A 17 -4.64 17.09 4.81
CA ASP A 17 -4.23 16.00 5.70
C ASP A 17 -5.41 15.06 6.01
N THR A 18 -6.60 15.61 6.29
CA THR A 18 -7.81 14.82 6.55
C THR A 18 -8.19 13.93 5.36
N ILE A 19 -8.13 14.47 4.14
CA ILE A 19 -8.42 13.72 2.91
C ILE A 19 -7.41 12.60 2.70
N VAL A 20 -6.11 12.93 2.84
CA VAL A 20 -5.01 11.98 2.64
C VAL A 20 -5.05 10.87 3.69
N LYS A 21 -5.34 11.21 4.96
CA LYS A 21 -5.52 10.26 6.05
C LYS A 21 -6.69 9.31 5.78
N ARG A 22 -7.85 9.82 5.37
CA ARG A 22 -9.00 8.98 4.99
C ARG A 22 -8.62 8.02 3.86
N GLY A 23 -8.01 8.54 2.79
CA GLY A 23 -7.60 7.74 1.64
C GLY A 23 -6.62 6.64 2.01
N GLY A 24 -5.55 6.99 2.74
CA GLY A 24 -4.54 6.05 3.19
C GLY A 24 -5.11 4.96 4.10
N ARG A 25 -5.96 5.33 5.06
CA ARG A 25 -6.58 4.35 5.97
C ARG A 25 -7.55 3.41 5.26
N LEU A 26 -8.37 3.90 4.34
CA LEU A 26 -9.27 3.06 3.55
C LEU A 26 -8.50 2.10 2.62
N ALA A 27 -7.42 2.57 2.00
CA ALA A 27 -6.55 1.71 1.21
C ALA A 27 -5.88 0.62 2.07
N GLY A 28 -5.42 0.98 3.28
CA GLY A 28 -4.90 0.03 4.26
C GLY A 28 -5.93 -1.03 4.65
N ALA A 29 -7.18 -0.63 4.91
CA ALA A 29 -8.27 -1.57 5.19
C ALA A 29 -8.54 -2.52 4.02
N GLY A 30 -8.50 -2.02 2.78
CA GLY A 30 -8.61 -2.86 1.58
C GLY A 30 -7.49 -3.91 1.47
N ILE A 31 -6.25 -3.51 1.75
CA ILE A 31 -5.11 -4.45 1.80
C ILE A 31 -5.36 -5.54 2.85
N VAL A 32 -5.78 -5.16 4.05
CA VAL A 32 -6.09 -6.12 5.12
C VAL A 32 -7.21 -7.08 4.70
N GLY A 33 -8.25 -6.59 4.05
CA GLY A 33 -9.33 -7.44 3.54
C GLY A 33 -8.84 -8.49 2.53
N VAL A 34 -7.92 -8.13 1.63
CA VAL A 34 -7.30 -9.08 0.71
C VAL A 34 -6.47 -10.12 1.46
N LEU A 35 -5.65 -9.68 2.43
CA LEU A 35 -4.82 -10.59 3.23
C LEU A 35 -5.67 -11.56 4.06
N GLN A 36 -6.74 -11.07 4.68
CA GLN A 36 -7.70 -11.93 5.40
C GLN A 36 -8.34 -12.94 4.47
N LYS A 37 -8.75 -12.51 3.27
CA LYS A 37 -9.34 -13.44 2.31
C LYS A 37 -8.36 -14.53 1.87
N MET A 38 -7.11 -14.16 1.63
CA MET A 38 -6.05 -15.12 1.27
C MET A 38 -5.74 -16.09 2.43
N GLU A 39 -5.80 -15.63 3.68
CA GLU A 39 -5.61 -16.50 4.85
C GLU A 39 -6.78 -17.50 4.99
N GLU A 40 -8.02 -17.07 4.73
CA GLU A 40 -9.16 -17.99 4.69
C GLU A 40 -9.02 -19.06 3.60
N ASP A 41 -8.47 -18.69 2.45
CA ASP A 41 -8.25 -19.60 1.32
C ASP A 41 -7.02 -20.51 1.54
N SER A 42 -6.09 -20.13 2.43
CA SER A 42 -4.80 -20.82 2.66
C SER A 42 -4.31 -20.59 4.08
N GLU A 43 -4.95 -21.28 5.03
CA GLU A 43 -4.74 -21.12 6.47
C GLU A 43 -3.26 -21.32 6.88
N GLY A 44 -2.75 -20.39 7.68
CA GLY A 44 -1.39 -20.37 8.21
C GLY A 44 -0.31 -19.86 7.25
N GLN A 45 -0.65 -19.54 5.99
CA GLN A 45 0.35 -19.10 5.01
C GLN A 45 0.56 -17.58 4.98
N ILE A 46 -0.47 -16.78 5.25
CA ILE A 46 -0.38 -15.31 5.09
C ILE A 46 0.13 -14.66 6.37
N PHE A 47 -0.42 -15.07 7.52
CA PHE A 47 0.00 -14.51 8.81
C PHE A 47 0.98 -15.40 9.59
N GLY A 48 1.32 -16.59 9.07
CA GLY A 48 2.36 -17.47 9.64
C GLY A 48 3.73 -17.33 8.99
N GLN A 49 3.82 -16.72 7.81
CA GLN A 49 5.06 -16.52 7.06
C GLN A 49 5.17 -15.09 6.54
N ARG A 50 6.38 -14.71 6.10
CA ARG A 50 6.63 -13.38 5.55
C ARG A 50 5.82 -13.16 4.26
N THR A 51 4.80 -12.30 4.36
CA THR A 51 3.96 -11.87 3.25
C THR A 51 4.38 -10.49 2.77
N VAL A 52 4.52 -10.32 1.45
CA VAL A 52 4.91 -9.04 0.83
C VAL A 52 3.77 -8.50 -0.01
N VAL A 53 3.39 -7.25 0.27
CA VAL A 53 2.46 -6.48 -0.57
C VAL A 53 3.28 -5.54 -1.45
N ALA A 54 3.34 -5.83 -2.75
CA ALA A 54 3.96 -4.96 -3.73
C ALA A 54 3.00 -3.80 -4.06
N LEU A 55 3.45 -2.56 -3.87
CA LEU A 55 2.71 -1.36 -4.23
C LEU A 55 3.47 -0.56 -5.28
N ASP A 56 2.72 -0.02 -6.23
CA ASP A 56 3.19 0.89 -7.27
C ASP A 56 2.24 2.09 -7.36
N GLY A 57 2.71 3.18 -7.96
CA GLY A 57 1.92 4.37 -8.24
C GLY A 57 2.40 5.63 -7.51
N GLY A 58 2.30 6.76 -8.21
CA GLY A 58 2.88 8.04 -7.78
C GLY A 58 2.37 8.58 -6.44
N LEU A 59 1.13 8.26 -6.03
CA LEU A 59 0.62 8.66 -4.72
C LEU A 59 1.36 7.94 -3.58
N TYR A 60 1.62 6.64 -3.74
CA TYR A 60 2.44 5.91 -2.79
C TYR A 60 3.90 6.37 -2.91
N GLU A 61 4.47 6.48 -4.11
CA GLU A 61 5.88 6.84 -4.32
C GLU A 61 6.24 8.23 -3.78
N HIS A 62 5.43 9.25 -4.06
CA HIS A 62 5.81 10.65 -3.87
C HIS A 62 5.12 11.35 -2.69
N TYR A 63 4.18 10.70 -1.99
CA TYR A 63 3.49 11.29 -0.83
C TYR A 63 3.76 10.50 0.47
N PRO A 64 4.80 10.86 1.25
CA PRO A 64 5.18 10.13 2.46
C PRO A 64 4.08 10.01 3.53
N GLN A 65 3.27 11.05 3.71
CA GLN A 65 2.17 11.04 4.69
C GLN A 65 1.09 10.01 4.30
N TYR A 66 0.79 9.87 3.01
CA TYR A 66 -0.12 8.83 2.53
C TYR A 66 0.44 7.42 2.83
N GLN A 67 1.73 7.18 2.56
CA GLN A 67 2.37 5.90 2.89
C GLN A 67 2.27 5.60 4.40
N LYS A 68 2.49 6.61 5.24
CA LYS A 68 2.41 6.50 6.70
C LYS A 68 1.01 6.08 7.13
N TYR A 69 -0.03 6.83 6.74
CA TYR A 69 -1.41 6.52 7.14
C TYR A 69 -1.89 5.16 6.66
N MET A 70 -1.46 4.73 5.46
CA MET A 70 -1.75 3.38 4.97
C MET A 70 -1.07 2.30 5.82
N LYS A 71 0.24 2.42 6.07
CA LYS A 71 1.00 1.45 6.88
C LYS A 71 0.46 1.37 8.32
N GLU A 72 0.12 2.51 8.91
CA GLU A 72 -0.50 2.59 10.23
C GLU A 72 -1.83 1.84 10.26
N ALA A 73 -2.71 2.05 9.27
CA ALA A 73 -3.98 1.35 9.21
C ALA A 73 -3.81 -0.17 9.08
N VAL A 74 -2.88 -0.64 8.25
CA VAL A 74 -2.59 -2.08 8.14
C VAL A 74 -2.09 -2.65 9.46
N SER A 75 -1.16 -1.96 10.12
CA SER A 75 -0.61 -2.40 11.42
C SER A 75 -1.67 -2.41 12.53
N GLU A 76 -2.55 -1.41 12.56
CA GLU A 76 -3.62 -1.27 13.55
C GLU A 76 -4.68 -2.37 13.40
N LEU A 77 -5.12 -2.63 12.16
CA LEU A 77 -6.16 -3.62 11.88
C LEU A 77 -5.69 -5.07 12.04
N LEU A 78 -4.42 -5.36 11.75
CA LEU A 78 -3.85 -6.71 11.93
C LEU A 78 -3.34 -6.96 13.35
N GLY A 79 -3.07 -5.92 14.13
CA GLY A 79 -2.42 -6.04 15.43
C GLY A 79 -0.94 -6.48 15.34
N PRO A 80 -0.21 -6.50 16.47
CA PRO A 80 1.23 -6.66 16.50
C PRO A 80 1.73 -8.03 16.01
N GLU A 81 1.00 -9.10 16.32
CA GLU A 81 1.42 -10.47 15.99
C GLU A 81 1.32 -10.78 14.49
N MET A 82 0.25 -10.34 13.81
CA MET A 82 0.06 -10.61 12.38
C MET A 82 0.81 -9.59 11.52
N SER A 83 0.84 -8.30 11.93
CA SER A 83 1.49 -7.25 11.13
C SER A 83 2.99 -7.43 10.96
N ARG A 84 3.69 -8.10 11.91
CA ARG A 84 5.13 -8.37 11.79
C ARG A 84 5.50 -9.21 10.57
N HIS A 85 4.55 -10.00 10.07
CA HIS A 85 4.74 -10.84 8.91
C HIS A 85 4.43 -10.12 7.59
N VAL A 86 3.75 -8.97 7.64
CA VAL A 86 3.31 -8.23 6.45
C VAL A 86 4.29 -7.09 6.15
N VAL A 87 4.89 -7.13 4.96
CA VAL A 87 5.83 -6.12 4.50
C VAL A 87 5.30 -5.43 3.25
N ILE A 88 5.06 -4.13 3.34
CA ILE A 88 4.69 -3.32 2.17
C ILE A 88 5.97 -2.84 1.47
N LYS A 89 6.13 -3.19 0.19
CA LYS A 89 7.29 -2.83 -0.63
C LYS A 89 6.88 -2.03 -1.86
N HIS A 90 7.63 -0.97 -2.14
CA HIS A 90 7.51 -0.24 -3.39
C HIS A 90 8.07 -1.09 -4.54
N SER A 91 7.29 -1.26 -5.61
CA SER A 91 7.64 -1.99 -6.82
C SER A 91 7.58 -1.06 -8.01
N LYS A 92 8.65 -0.30 -8.24
CA LYS A 92 8.75 0.65 -9.35
C LYS A 92 8.66 -0.06 -10.70
N ASP A 93 7.70 0.34 -11.52
CA ASP A 93 7.45 -0.25 -12.85
C ASP A 93 7.23 -1.78 -12.80
N GLY A 94 6.52 -2.23 -11.75
CA GLY A 94 6.27 -3.65 -11.54
C GLY A 94 5.47 -4.30 -12.65
N SER A 95 4.59 -3.54 -13.30
CA SER A 95 3.75 -4.02 -14.40
C SER A 95 4.55 -4.24 -15.70
N GLY A 96 5.47 -3.35 -16.05
CA GLY A 96 6.32 -3.48 -17.23
C GLY A 96 7.23 -4.71 -17.15
N ILE A 97 7.95 -4.85 -16.03
CA ILE A 97 8.82 -6.00 -15.77
C ILE A 97 7.99 -7.29 -15.65
N GLY A 98 6.87 -7.25 -14.93
CA GLY A 98 5.98 -8.39 -14.78
C GLY A 98 5.43 -8.90 -16.11
N ALA A 99 5.03 -8.01 -17.01
CA ALA A 99 4.58 -8.36 -18.35
C ALA A 99 5.69 -9.04 -19.17
N SER A 100 6.93 -8.55 -19.08
CA SER A 100 8.07 -9.16 -19.77
C SER A 100 8.37 -10.57 -19.24
N LEU A 101 8.31 -10.76 -17.92
CA LEU A 101 8.53 -12.07 -17.29
C LEU A 101 7.45 -13.07 -17.71
N LEU A 102 6.19 -12.66 -17.73
CA LEU A 102 5.09 -13.50 -18.20
C LEU A 102 5.24 -13.86 -19.68
N ALA A 103 5.66 -12.91 -20.54
CA ALA A 103 5.91 -13.17 -21.94
C ALA A 103 7.06 -14.18 -22.15
N ALA A 104 8.13 -14.06 -21.37
CA ALA A 104 9.26 -14.99 -21.41
C ALA A 104 8.85 -16.42 -20.97
N ALA A 105 8.11 -16.55 -19.87
CA ALA A 105 7.63 -17.85 -19.36
C ALA A 105 6.64 -18.54 -20.31
N ASN A 106 5.97 -17.78 -21.16
CA ASN A 106 5.03 -18.28 -22.17
C ASN A 106 5.60 -18.21 -23.61
N SER A 107 6.93 -18.06 -23.74
CA SER A 107 7.55 -17.97 -25.04
C SER A 107 7.41 -19.29 -25.80
N LYS A 108 7.15 -19.20 -27.11
CA LYS A 108 7.21 -20.37 -28.01
C LYS A 108 8.65 -20.88 -28.22
N TYR A 109 9.63 -20.13 -27.71
CA TYR A 109 11.06 -20.37 -27.90
C TYR A 109 11.76 -20.74 -26.58
N VAL A 110 11.02 -21.17 -25.55
CA VAL A 110 11.63 -21.74 -24.34
C VAL A 110 12.39 -23.01 -24.74
N GLN A 111 13.72 -22.98 -24.62
CA GLN A 111 14.56 -24.18 -24.54
C GLN A 111 14.70 -24.58 -23.08
#